data_AF-G2MRH8-F1
#
_entry.id   AF-G2MRH8-F1
#
_cell.length_a   1.000
_cell.length_b   1.000
_cell.length_c   1.000
_cell.angle_alpha   90.00
_cell.angle_beta   90.00
_cell.angle_gamma   90.00
#
_symmetry.space_group_name_H-M   'P 1'
#
loop_
_entity.id
_entity.type
_entity.pdbx_description
1 polymer ?
#
loop_
_entity_poly.entity_id
_entity_poly.type
_entity_poly.pdbx_seq_one_letter_code
_entity_poly.pdbx_strand_id
1 'polypeptide(L)'
;MKKIFLVITTILVLSLFFAGCTTMKNQSTVDEMTKEEMKVTDYFPVSENLYWEYEGIGNEFAGGRVDVEFIEGNRVQFSYDNGGTVVAKVFEVSNEGVKVINSIEESYYRINYLAEEPTYEEYYLKSPLKEKVSWQDGSIVWTIESLNEKVEVPAGKFICIKVVGKSKDFVLERYFAKGVGLVKQRFVSDNMTVEDNLSKFGDAEKDNCLPAKELTIYYPSENADKMLEDRVVEKFKTGETLAERITEILKDEKYRVLSKNTQLLDIKREESVLRLNFSKELITEMNAGSGYEALLIESIVNTYGYNFGVEGVILNVEGKGYESGHFVFGKDEVLKVNR
;
A
#
# COMPACT_ATOMS: atom_id res chain seq x y z
N MET A 1 70.40 17.40 -21.17
CA MET A 1 69.28 17.83 -22.04
C MET A 1 69.83 18.36 -23.36
N LYS A 2 69.91 17.49 -24.38
CA LYS A 2 70.23 17.72 -25.81
C LYS A 2 69.85 16.38 -26.48
N LYS A 3 68.84 16.25 -27.34
CA LYS A 3 68.67 16.65 -28.77
C LYS A 3 68.63 15.37 -29.64
N ILE A 4 67.89 15.45 -30.77
CA ILE A 4 67.91 14.62 -32.02
C ILE A 4 66.80 13.54 -32.09
N PHE A 5 65.73 13.72 -32.88
CA PHE A 5 65.52 13.46 -34.34
C PHE A 5 65.33 11.98 -34.69
N LEU A 6 64.15 11.60 -35.24
CA LEU A 6 64.07 10.64 -36.36
C LEU A 6 62.68 10.64 -37.03
N VAL A 7 62.67 11.00 -38.31
CA VAL A 7 61.67 10.67 -39.33
C VAL A 7 62.18 9.42 -40.05
N ILE A 8 61.33 8.42 -40.30
CA ILE A 8 61.56 7.43 -41.37
C ILE A 8 60.28 7.21 -42.16
N THR A 9 60.41 7.41 -43.46
CA THR A 9 59.46 7.14 -44.53
C THR A 9 59.97 5.92 -45.32
N THR A 10 59.05 5.24 -46.02
CA THR A 10 59.18 4.65 -47.37
C THR A 10 59.44 3.14 -47.57
N ILE A 11 58.78 2.63 -48.65
CA ILE A 11 59.05 1.47 -49.54
C ILE A 11 58.26 0.19 -49.16
N LEU A 12 57.10 -0.13 -49.77
CA LEU A 12 56.77 -0.53 -51.16
C LEU A 12 57.56 -1.76 -51.65
N VAL A 13 56.86 -2.86 -51.98
CA VAL A 13 57.04 -3.72 -53.18
C VAL A 13 56.24 -5.03 -53.02
N LEU A 14 55.36 -5.26 -54.02
CA LEU A 14 54.95 -6.49 -54.73
C LEU A 14 54.84 -7.82 -53.95
N SER A 15 53.95 -8.76 -54.25
CA SER A 15 52.87 -8.95 -55.23
C SER A 15 52.38 -10.39 -55.01
N LEU A 16 51.10 -10.67 -55.27
CA LEU A 16 50.57 -11.84 -55.99
C LEU A 16 49.22 -12.29 -55.43
N PHE A 17 48.23 -12.21 -56.30
CA PHE A 17 46.97 -12.91 -56.20
C PHE A 17 47.20 -14.42 -56.16
N PHE A 18 46.56 -15.10 -55.21
CA PHE A 18 45.98 -16.41 -55.47
C PHE A 18 44.56 -16.43 -54.90
N ALA A 19 43.60 -16.59 -55.81
CA ALA A 19 42.23 -16.95 -55.48
C ALA A 19 42.23 -18.39 -54.94
N GLY A 20 41.64 -18.58 -53.76
CA GLY A 20 41.38 -19.88 -53.17
C GLY A 20 40.06 -19.84 -52.42
N CYS A 21 38.96 -20.17 -53.11
CA CYS A 21 37.71 -20.55 -52.45
C CYS A 21 37.92 -21.90 -51.78
N THR A 22 37.83 -21.96 -50.45
CA THR A 22 37.33 -23.16 -49.76
C THR A 22 36.85 -22.83 -48.35
N THR A 23 35.55 -23.10 -48.17
CA THR A 23 34.91 -23.64 -46.96
C THR A 23 34.70 -22.69 -45.77
N MET A 24 33.44 -22.30 -45.60
CA MET A 24 32.88 -21.75 -44.37
C MET A 24 33.24 -22.63 -43.17
N LYS A 25 33.89 -22.03 -42.17
CA LYS A 25 33.83 -22.49 -40.79
C LYS A 25 33.38 -21.32 -39.92
N ASN A 26 32.23 -21.53 -39.29
CA ASN A 26 31.69 -20.73 -38.20
C ASN A 26 32.78 -20.34 -37.20
N GLN A 27 32.89 -19.04 -36.93
CA GLN A 27 33.26 -18.55 -35.62
C GLN A 27 32.12 -17.66 -35.16
N SER A 28 31.20 -18.28 -34.46
CA SER A 28 30.19 -17.61 -33.65
C SER A 28 30.95 -16.79 -32.59
N THR A 29 30.96 -15.47 -32.75
CA THR A 29 31.12 -14.57 -31.63
C THR A 29 29.93 -14.82 -30.70
N VAL A 30 30.20 -15.51 -29.59
CA VAL A 30 29.29 -15.54 -28.46
C VAL A 30 29.21 -14.11 -27.97
N ASP A 31 28.11 -13.43 -28.30
CA ASP A 31 27.69 -12.24 -27.59
C ASP A 31 27.64 -12.62 -26.10
N GLU A 32 28.49 -11.99 -25.31
CA GLU A 32 28.32 -11.84 -23.87
C GLU A 32 27.03 -11.05 -23.67
N MET A 33 25.90 -11.74 -23.75
CA MET A 33 24.62 -11.24 -23.32
C MET A 33 24.75 -11.06 -21.81
N THR A 34 24.96 -9.81 -21.39
CA THR A 34 24.96 -9.39 -19.98
C THR A 34 23.80 -10.07 -19.28
N LYS A 35 24.10 -11.03 -18.41
CA LYS A 35 23.11 -11.72 -17.59
C LYS A 35 22.47 -10.67 -16.69
N GLU A 36 21.30 -10.18 -17.07
CA GLU A 36 20.57 -9.18 -16.32
C GLU A 36 20.39 -9.70 -14.88
N GLU A 37 20.92 -8.96 -13.91
CA GLU A 37 20.89 -9.35 -12.51
C GLU A 37 19.44 -9.27 -12.00
N MET A 38 18.92 -10.36 -11.43
CA MET A 38 17.57 -10.38 -10.86
C MET A 38 17.46 -9.40 -9.70
N LYS A 39 16.49 -8.49 -9.77
CA LYS A 39 16.22 -7.50 -8.73
C LYS A 39 15.00 -7.90 -7.91
N VAL A 40 15.04 -7.69 -6.60
CA VAL A 40 13.89 -7.97 -5.71
C VAL A 40 12.64 -7.20 -6.13
N THR A 41 12.79 -5.96 -6.61
CA THR A 41 11.68 -5.11 -7.07
C THR A 41 10.93 -5.68 -8.27
N ASP A 42 11.57 -6.54 -9.07
CA ASP A 42 10.89 -7.25 -10.17
C ASP A 42 9.86 -8.25 -9.64
N TYR A 43 9.99 -8.68 -8.38
CA TYR A 43 9.14 -9.69 -7.72
C TYR A 43 8.30 -9.09 -6.58
N PHE A 44 8.22 -7.76 -6.51
CA PHE A 44 7.33 -7.03 -5.61
C PHE A 44 6.90 -5.73 -6.32
N PRO A 45 5.99 -5.82 -7.30
CA PRO A 45 5.58 -4.66 -8.08
C PRO A 45 4.84 -3.66 -7.20
N VAL A 46 5.18 -2.38 -7.36
CA VAL A 46 4.54 -1.26 -6.69
C VAL A 46 4.03 -0.30 -7.77
N SER A 47 2.71 -0.17 -7.86
CA SER A 47 2.04 0.76 -8.76
C SER A 47 0.64 1.04 -8.22
N GLU A 48 0.08 2.19 -8.60
CA GLU A 48 -1.26 2.58 -8.21
C GLU A 48 -2.30 1.56 -8.68
N ASN A 49 -3.32 1.38 -7.84
CA ASN A 49 -4.50 0.54 -8.01
C ASN A 49 -4.20 -0.95 -8.25
N LEU A 50 -2.96 -1.42 -8.03
CA LEU A 50 -2.71 -2.86 -8.08
C LEU A 50 -3.49 -3.58 -7.00
N TYR A 51 -4.01 -4.75 -7.35
CA TYR A 51 -4.69 -5.63 -6.42
C TYR A 51 -4.40 -7.10 -6.71
N TRP A 52 -4.61 -7.93 -5.70
CA TRP A 52 -4.53 -9.39 -5.75
C TRP A 52 -5.73 -9.99 -5.02
N GLU A 53 -6.28 -11.06 -5.56
CA GLU A 53 -7.30 -11.90 -4.91
C GLU A 53 -6.74 -13.31 -4.78
N TYR A 54 -6.97 -13.91 -3.62
CA TYR A 54 -6.47 -15.23 -3.26
C TYR A 54 -7.61 -16.15 -2.84
N GLU A 55 -7.59 -17.37 -3.35
CA GLU A 55 -8.40 -18.47 -2.85
C GLU A 55 -7.71 -19.16 -1.68
N GLY A 56 -8.44 -19.25 -0.56
CA GLY A 56 -7.99 -19.90 0.67
C GLY A 56 -8.30 -21.39 0.72
N ILE A 57 -7.37 -22.18 1.28
CA ILE A 57 -7.57 -23.59 1.59
C ILE A 57 -7.19 -23.84 3.06
N GLY A 58 -7.99 -24.67 3.75
CA GLY A 58 -7.66 -25.21 5.07
C GLY A 58 -8.07 -24.34 6.26
N ASN A 59 -8.41 -23.06 6.05
CA ASN A 59 -8.90 -22.15 7.08
C ASN A 59 -9.89 -21.14 6.46
N GLU A 60 -10.90 -20.70 7.22
CA GLU A 60 -11.90 -19.72 6.79
C GLU A 60 -11.36 -18.29 6.61
N PHE A 61 -10.22 -18.01 7.25
CA PHE A 61 -9.48 -16.75 7.14
C PHE A 61 -8.32 -16.82 6.13
N ALA A 62 -8.27 -17.88 5.32
CA ALA A 62 -7.32 -18.02 4.21
C ALA A 62 -7.86 -17.36 2.94
N GLY A 63 -6.94 -16.87 2.11
CA GLY A 63 -7.26 -16.10 0.92
C GLY A 63 -7.62 -14.65 1.24
N GLY A 64 -8.48 -14.07 0.42
CA GLY A 64 -8.94 -12.69 0.55
C GLY A 64 -8.37 -11.79 -0.53
N ARG A 65 -8.29 -10.50 -0.23
CA ARG A 65 -7.91 -9.45 -1.17
C ARG A 65 -6.78 -8.59 -0.61
N VAL A 66 -5.89 -8.19 -1.49
CA VAL A 66 -4.81 -7.24 -1.19
C VAL A 66 -4.91 -6.08 -2.16
N ASP A 67 -4.92 -4.85 -1.65
CA ASP A 67 -4.92 -3.63 -2.46
C ASP A 67 -3.71 -2.76 -2.10
N VAL A 68 -3.10 -2.10 -3.10
CA VAL A 68 -2.13 -1.03 -2.86
C VAL A 68 -2.88 0.22 -2.43
N GLU A 69 -2.77 0.60 -1.16
CA GLU A 69 -3.56 1.68 -0.58
C GLU A 69 -2.85 3.03 -0.65
N PHE A 70 -1.55 3.09 -0.32
CA PHE A 70 -0.75 4.31 -0.37
C PHE A 70 0.67 4.03 -0.84
N ILE A 71 1.28 4.98 -1.57
CA ILE A 71 2.67 4.91 -2.05
C ILE A 71 3.34 6.26 -1.80
N GLU A 72 4.51 6.26 -1.17
CA GLU A 72 5.33 7.47 -1.01
C GLU A 72 6.82 7.11 -0.98
N GLY A 73 7.58 7.65 -1.94
CA GLY A 73 9.01 7.38 -2.05
C GLY A 73 9.30 5.88 -2.19
N ASN A 74 10.03 5.31 -1.25
CA ASN A 74 10.36 3.88 -1.18
C ASN A 74 9.43 3.08 -0.24
N ARG A 75 8.41 3.71 0.34
CA ARG A 75 7.43 3.05 1.21
C ARG A 75 6.10 2.83 0.49
N VAL A 76 5.46 1.71 0.78
CA VAL A 76 4.14 1.36 0.26
C VAL A 76 3.30 0.66 1.32
N GLN A 77 2.03 1.02 1.38
CA GLN A 77 1.06 0.40 2.28
C GLN A 77 0.12 -0.47 1.47
N PHE A 78 0.04 -1.74 1.84
CA PHE A 78 -0.97 -2.66 1.33
C PHE A 78 -2.04 -2.88 2.39
N SER A 79 -3.29 -2.95 1.94
CA SER A 79 -4.43 -3.39 2.75
C SER A 79 -4.67 -4.87 2.48
N TYR A 80 -4.62 -5.72 3.51
CA TYR A 80 -4.90 -7.15 3.44
C TYR A 80 -6.24 -7.43 4.10
N ASP A 81 -7.26 -7.77 3.32
CA ASP A 81 -8.60 -8.12 3.78
C ASP A 81 -8.83 -9.62 3.58
N ASN A 82 -8.94 -10.38 4.66
CA ASN A 82 -9.21 -11.83 4.59
C ASN A 82 -10.68 -12.18 4.88
N GLY A 83 -11.58 -11.21 4.85
CA GLY A 83 -13.00 -11.37 5.19
C GLY A 83 -13.31 -11.42 6.68
N GLY A 84 -12.31 -11.65 7.54
CA GLY A 84 -12.44 -11.59 9.00
C GLY A 84 -11.86 -10.32 9.62
N THR A 85 -10.76 -9.83 9.07
CA THR A 85 -10.09 -8.59 9.49
C THR A 85 -9.40 -7.92 8.31
N VAL A 86 -9.10 -6.63 8.47
CA VAL A 86 -8.28 -5.85 7.55
C VAL A 86 -6.98 -5.49 8.25
N VAL A 87 -5.85 -5.79 7.63
CA VAL A 87 -4.51 -5.47 8.13
C VAL A 87 -3.82 -4.53 7.17
N ALA A 88 -3.38 -3.38 7.67
CA ALA A 88 -2.49 -2.50 6.91
C ALA A 88 -1.04 -2.93 7.14
N LYS A 89 -0.31 -3.25 6.06
CA LYS A 89 1.12 -3.55 6.12
C LYS A 89 1.89 -2.50 5.36
N VAL A 90 2.87 -1.89 6.03
CA VAL A 90 3.79 -0.93 5.42
C VAL A 90 5.09 -1.66 5.08
N PHE A 91 5.50 -1.51 3.82
CA PHE A 91 6.73 -2.07 3.29
C PHE A 91 7.72 -0.96 2.96
N GLU A 92 9.00 -1.21 3.24
CA GLU A 92 10.11 -0.46 2.67
C GLU A 92 10.76 -1.27 1.54
N VAL A 93 10.84 -0.68 0.36
CA VAL A 93 11.28 -1.34 -0.87
C VAL A 93 12.62 -0.76 -1.31
N SER A 94 13.65 -1.59 -1.38
CA SER A 94 14.99 -1.18 -1.83
C SER A 94 15.67 -2.27 -2.66
N ASN A 95 16.89 -1.99 -3.13
CA ASN A 95 17.72 -2.99 -3.80
C ASN A 95 18.20 -4.10 -2.84
N GLU A 96 18.26 -3.83 -1.53
CA GLU A 96 18.66 -4.82 -0.51
C GLU A 96 17.55 -5.85 -0.24
N GLY A 97 16.30 -5.46 -0.46
CA GLY A 97 15.14 -6.30 -0.23
C GLY A 97 13.86 -5.49 -0.04
N VAL A 98 12.78 -6.23 0.16
CA VAL A 98 11.49 -5.71 0.61
C VAL A 98 11.35 -6.09 2.07
N LYS A 99 11.22 -5.10 2.94
CA LYS A 99 10.99 -5.30 4.37
C LYS A 99 9.56 -4.91 4.73
N VAL A 100 8.90 -5.68 5.57
CA VAL A 100 7.73 -5.21 6.31
C VAL A 100 8.23 -4.43 7.51
N ILE A 101 7.76 -3.21 7.70
CA ILE A 101 8.20 -2.32 8.79
C ILE A 101 7.10 -2.03 9.83
N ASN A 102 5.83 -2.13 9.41
CA ASN A 102 4.68 -2.01 10.28
C ASN A 102 3.59 -2.98 9.81
N SER A 103 2.83 -3.52 10.76
CA SER A 103 1.62 -4.31 10.52
C SER A 103 0.58 -3.89 11.56
N ILE A 104 -0.49 -3.25 11.10
CA ILE A 104 -1.55 -2.69 11.93
C ILE A 104 -2.80 -3.53 11.68
N GLU A 105 -3.18 -4.30 12.69
CA GLU A 105 -4.42 -5.08 12.68
C GLU A 105 -5.65 -4.18 12.82
N GLU A 106 -6.82 -4.68 12.40
CA GLU A 106 -8.10 -3.96 12.50
C GLU A 106 -8.09 -2.58 11.80
N SER A 107 -7.33 -2.46 10.70
CA SER A 107 -7.16 -1.23 9.95
C SER A 107 -8.30 -1.01 8.94
N TYR A 108 -9.51 -0.84 9.45
CA TYR A 108 -10.71 -0.73 8.62
C TYR A 108 -10.94 0.67 8.01
N TYR A 109 -10.09 1.66 8.31
CA TYR A 109 -10.43 3.07 8.13
C TYR A 109 -9.62 3.81 7.07
N ARG A 110 -8.84 3.09 6.23
CA ARG A 110 -7.94 3.67 5.21
C ARG A 110 -7.09 4.83 5.76
N ILE A 111 -6.42 4.59 6.89
CA ILE A 111 -5.48 5.53 7.49
C ILE A 111 -4.12 5.31 6.83
N ASN A 112 -3.46 6.39 6.43
CA ASN A 112 -2.12 6.32 5.84
C ASN A 112 -1.07 6.24 6.96
N TYR A 113 -0.37 5.12 7.07
CA TYR A 113 0.68 4.88 8.06
C TYR A 113 2.09 5.01 7.50
N LEU A 114 2.26 5.47 6.26
CA LEU A 114 3.58 5.53 5.60
C LEU A 114 4.60 6.40 6.35
N ALA A 115 4.13 7.46 7.01
CA ALA A 115 4.96 8.38 7.79
C ALA A 115 5.26 7.91 9.22
N GLU A 116 4.62 6.83 9.69
CA GLU A 116 4.87 6.29 11.02
C GLU A 116 6.27 5.70 11.13
N GLU A 117 6.81 5.73 12.36
CA GLU A 117 8.08 5.10 12.65
C GLU A 117 7.96 3.56 12.56
N PRO A 118 8.98 2.86 12.03
CA PRO A 118 9.02 1.39 12.04
C PRO A 118 8.85 0.83 13.45
N THR A 119 7.92 -0.10 13.64
CA THR A 119 7.76 -0.82 14.92
C THR A 119 8.55 -2.12 14.96
N TYR A 120 8.86 -2.69 13.79
CA TYR A 120 9.75 -3.82 13.62
C TYR A 120 10.31 -3.83 12.19
N GLU A 121 11.22 -4.76 11.86
CA GLU A 121 11.66 -4.96 10.48
C GLU A 121 11.83 -6.45 10.20
N GLU A 122 11.16 -6.96 9.16
CA GLU A 122 11.29 -8.34 8.71
C GLU A 122 11.39 -8.40 7.18
N TYR A 123 12.28 -9.24 6.66
CA TYR A 123 12.40 -9.39 5.22
C TYR A 123 11.22 -10.19 4.65
N TYR A 124 10.48 -9.56 3.75
CA TYR A 124 9.47 -10.22 2.94
C TYR A 124 10.11 -10.98 1.77
N LEU A 125 11.09 -10.35 1.11
CA LEU A 125 11.97 -10.93 0.09
C LEU A 125 13.33 -10.22 0.16
N LYS A 126 14.44 -10.96 0.12
CA LYS A 126 15.78 -10.44 0.43
C LYS A 126 16.77 -10.66 -0.72
N SER A 127 17.58 -9.64 -1.03
CA SER A 127 18.75 -9.76 -1.92
C SER A 127 19.95 -10.39 -1.21
N PRO A 128 20.86 -11.07 -1.93
CA PRO A 128 20.79 -11.38 -3.36
C PRO A 128 19.82 -12.53 -3.65
N LEU A 129 19.15 -12.46 -4.80
CA LEU A 129 18.26 -13.53 -5.29
C LEU A 129 19.08 -14.71 -5.82
N LYS A 130 19.57 -15.53 -4.88
CA LYS A 130 20.39 -16.71 -5.14
C LYS A 130 19.94 -17.89 -4.28
N GLU A 131 19.87 -19.07 -4.87
CA GLU A 131 19.52 -20.28 -4.14
C GLU A 131 20.47 -20.54 -2.97
N LYS A 132 19.90 -21.06 -1.87
CA LYS A 132 20.57 -21.37 -0.60
C LYS A 132 21.09 -20.16 0.17
N VAL A 133 20.74 -18.94 -0.23
CA VAL A 133 20.86 -17.78 0.64
C VAL A 133 19.83 -17.90 1.76
N SER A 134 20.29 -17.77 2.99
CA SER A 134 19.46 -17.85 4.19
C SER A 134 19.70 -16.67 5.11
N TRP A 135 18.68 -16.31 5.89
CA TRP A 135 18.78 -15.32 6.95
C TRP A 135 17.84 -15.70 8.09
N GLN A 136 18.09 -15.11 9.26
CA GLN A 136 17.31 -15.37 10.46
C GLN A 136 16.53 -14.10 10.83
N ASP A 137 15.21 -14.25 10.97
CA ASP A 137 14.30 -13.22 11.50
C ASP A 137 13.61 -13.83 12.72
N GLY A 138 14.03 -13.41 13.92
CA GLY A 138 13.57 -13.99 15.17
C GLY A 138 13.86 -15.50 15.28
N SER A 139 12.80 -16.30 15.44
CA SER A 139 12.87 -17.77 15.52
C SER A 139 12.80 -18.47 14.16
N ILE A 140 12.58 -17.73 13.08
CA ILE A 140 12.39 -18.28 11.74
C ILE A 140 13.70 -18.16 10.96
N VAL A 141 14.12 -19.27 10.36
CA VAL A 141 15.20 -19.28 9.37
C VAL A 141 14.59 -19.31 7.97
N TRP A 142 14.76 -18.22 7.24
CA TRP A 142 14.32 -18.08 5.86
C TRP A 142 15.41 -18.52 4.90
N THR A 143 15.03 -19.17 3.80
CA THR A 143 15.95 -19.63 2.75
C THR A 143 15.31 -19.48 1.38
N ILE A 144 16.06 -18.95 0.41
CA ILE A 144 15.68 -19.03 -1.01
C ILE A 144 15.97 -20.46 -1.49
N GLU A 145 14.95 -21.30 -1.59
CA GLU A 145 15.11 -22.71 -1.98
C GLU A 145 15.21 -22.90 -3.50
N SER A 146 14.53 -22.05 -4.28
CA SER A 146 14.50 -22.13 -5.75
C SER A 146 14.28 -20.76 -6.37
N LEU A 147 14.88 -20.51 -7.54
CA LEU A 147 14.62 -19.30 -8.35
C LEU A 147 13.69 -19.57 -9.54
N ASN A 148 13.36 -20.83 -9.81
CA ASN A 148 12.62 -21.26 -11.00
C ASN A 148 11.53 -22.30 -10.66
N GLU A 149 10.91 -22.17 -9.50
CA GLU A 149 9.87 -23.07 -9.03
C GLU A 149 8.62 -22.92 -9.91
N LYS A 150 8.09 -24.02 -10.43
CA LYS A 150 6.88 -23.97 -11.26
C LYS A 150 5.66 -24.14 -10.38
N VAL A 151 4.81 -23.12 -10.33
CA VAL A 151 3.62 -23.09 -9.49
C VAL A 151 2.39 -22.94 -10.37
N GLU A 152 1.35 -23.74 -10.09
CA GLU A 152 0.03 -23.63 -10.71
C GLU A 152 -0.98 -23.23 -9.63
N VAL A 153 -1.69 -22.13 -9.89
CA VAL A 153 -2.73 -21.53 -9.05
C VAL A 153 -3.93 -21.16 -9.95
N PRO A 154 -5.10 -20.77 -9.40
CA PRO A 154 -6.26 -20.45 -10.24
C PRO A 154 -6.00 -19.33 -11.28
N ALA A 155 -5.13 -18.36 -10.96
CA ALA A 155 -4.71 -17.31 -11.90
C ALA A 155 -3.81 -17.80 -13.05
N GLY A 156 -3.31 -19.04 -13.01
CA GLY A 156 -2.49 -19.66 -14.06
C GLY A 156 -1.19 -20.27 -13.57
N LYS A 157 -0.22 -20.39 -14.49
CA LYS A 157 1.09 -21.02 -14.27
C LYS A 157 2.19 -19.97 -14.20
N PHE A 158 3.00 -20.03 -13.15
CA PHE A 158 4.08 -19.08 -12.89
C PHE A 158 5.42 -19.79 -12.66
N ILE A 159 6.50 -19.10 -13.01
CA ILE A 159 7.87 -19.44 -12.60
C ILE A 159 8.21 -18.49 -11.44
N CYS A 160 8.51 -19.07 -10.28
CA CYS A 160 8.57 -18.36 -9.02
C CYS A 160 9.92 -18.52 -8.33
N ILE A 161 10.26 -17.50 -7.54
CA ILE A 161 11.21 -17.62 -6.45
C ILE A 161 10.47 -18.27 -5.28
N LYS A 162 10.95 -19.44 -4.84
CA LYS A 162 10.46 -20.12 -3.63
C LYS A 162 11.32 -19.71 -2.44
N VAL A 163 10.70 -19.07 -1.46
CA VAL A 163 11.31 -18.72 -0.17
C VAL A 163 10.63 -19.55 0.92
N VAL A 164 11.43 -20.22 1.76
CA VAL A 164 10.92 -21.07 2.83
C VAL A 164 11.45 -20.61 4.17
N GLY A 165 10.53 -20.25 5.07
CA GLY A 165 10.77 -19.98 6.47
C GLY A 165 10.49 -21.22 7.30
N LYS A 166 11.47 -21.66 8.09
CA LYS A 166 11.31 -22.80 9.01
C LYS A 166 11.48 -22.31 10.43
N SER A 167 10.50 -22.61 11.28
CA SER A 167 10.61 -22.50 12.73
C SER A 167 10.65 -23.90 13.34
N LYS A 168 10.61 -24.00 14.67
CA LYS A 168 10.48 -25.29 15.36
C LYS A 168 9.12 -25.94 15.10
N ASP A 169 8.08 -25.14 14.95
CA ASP A 169 6.69 -25.59 15.04
C ASP A 169 5.95 -25.50 13.69
N PHE A 170 6.50 -24.78 12.71
CA PHE A 170 5.87 -24.62 11.40
C PHE A 170 6.88 -24.37 10.26
N VAL A 171 6.39 -24.57 9.04
CA VAL A 171 7.03 -24.19 7.79
C VAL A 171 6.11 -23.22 7.04
N LEU A 172 6.66 -22.10 6.58
CA LEU A 172 5.98 -21.12 5.75
C LEU A 172 6.69 -21.01 4.41
N GLU A 173 6.00 -21.33 3.33
CA GLU A 173 6.50 -21.21 1.96
C GLU A 173 5.84 -20.01 1.27
N ARG A 174 6.63 -19.19 0.59
CA ARG A 174 6.18 -18.08 -0.25
C ARG A 174 6.75 -18.23 -1.64
N TYR A 175 5.91 -17.96 -2.63
CA TYR A 175 6.25 -18.09 -4.04
C TYR A 175 6.02 -16.75 -4.72
N PHE A 176 7.09 -16.16 -5.27
CA PHE A 176 7.05 -14.84 -5.89
C PHE A 176 7.31 -14.92 -7.39
N ALA A 177 6.42 -14.34 -8.22
CA ALA A 177 6.59 -14.28 -9.66
C ALA A 177 6.94 -12.88 -10.14
N LYS A 178 7.77 -12.80 -11.19
CA LYS A 178 8.20 -11.53 -11.78
C LYS A 178 6.99 -10.75 -12.32
N GLY A 179 6.88 -9.48 -11.98
CA GLY A 179 5.81 -8.56 -12.36
C GLY A 179 4.48 -8.80 -11.66
N VAL A 180 4.37 -9.82 -10.80
CA VAL A 180 3.14 -10.18 -10.09
C VAL A 180 3.29 -10.02 -8.59
N GLY A 181 4.42 -10.40 -8.00
CA GLY A 181 4.55 -10.44 -6.55
C GLY A 181 4.25 -11.82 -5.98
N LEU A 182 3.64 -11.88 -4.79
CA LEU A 182 3.26 -13.13 -4.16
C LEU A 182 2.17 -13.84 -5.00
N VAL A 183 2.42 -15.07 -5.41
CA VAL A 183 1.44 -15.89 -6.15
C VAL A 183 0.85 -17.02 -5.32
N LYS A 184 1.60 -17.47 -4.31
CA LYS A 184 1.16 -18.52 -3.39
C LYS A 184 1.85 -18.36 -2.05
N GLN A 185 1.10 -18.64 -0.99
CA GLN A 185 1.63 -18.83 0.35
C GLN A 185 1.11 -20.15 0.90
N ARG A 186 1.96 -20.90 1.61
CA ARG A 186 1.60 -22.17 2.22
C ARG A 186 2.20 -22.28 3.62
N PHE A 187 1.34 -22.27 4.61
CA PHE A 187 1.69 -22.49 6.00
C PHE A 187 1.39 -23.94 6.39
N VAL A 188 2.35 -24.62 6.99
CA VAL A 188 2.24 -26.01 7.44
C VAL A 188 2.70 -26.10 8.89
N SER A 189 1.84 -26.61 9.75
CA SER A 189 2.17 -27.06 11.11
C SER A 189 1.69 -28.51 11.31
N ASP A 190 1.97 -29.11 12.47
CA ASP A 190 1.70 -30.54 12.74
C ASP A 190 0.28 -31.01 12.36
N ASN A 191 -0.73 -30.16 12.59
CA ASN A 191 -2.14 -30.52 12.43
C ASN A 191 -2.87 -29.69 11.37
N MET A 192 -2.20 -28.77 10.69
CA MET A 192 -2.87 -27.81 9.83
C MET A 192 -2.00 -27.44 8.62
N THR A 193 -2.64 -27.39 7.45
CA THR A 193 -2.07 -26.76 6.26
C THR A 193 -3.04 -25.69 5.81
N VAL A 194 -2.53 -24.47 5.66
CA VAL A 194 -3.28 -23.32 5.16
C VAL A 194 -2.59 -22.81 3.91
N GLU A 195 -3.34 -22.55 2.86
CA GLU A 195 -2.80 -22.04 1.60
C GLU A 195 -3.59 -20.82 1.10
N ASP A 196 -2.86 -19.83 0.61
CA ASP A 196 -3.37 -18.70 -0.16
C ASP A 196 -2.89 -18.89 -1.60
N ASN A 197 -3.81 -19.05 -2.55
CA ASN A 197 -3.49 -19.30 -3.95
C ASN A 197 -4.04 -18.17 -4.82
N LEU A 198 -3.17 -17.48 -5.57
CA LEU A 198 -3.59 -16.34 -6.38
C LEU A 198 -4.65 -16.75 -7.41
N SER A 199 -5.80 -16.09 -7.35
CA SER A 199 -6.92 -16.30 -8.27
C SER A 199 -7.06 -15.17 -9.28
N LYS A 200 -6.74 -13.94 -8.87
CA LYS A 200 -6.76 -12.77 -9.75
C LYS A 200 -5.72 -11.74 -9.33
N PHE A 201 -5.17 -11.02 -10.29
CA PHE A 201 -4.38 -9.82 -10.03
C PHE A 201 -4.54 -8.86 -11.19
N GLY A 202 -4.41 -7.57 -10.95
CA GLY A 202 -4.59 -6.58 -11.99
C GLY A 202 -4.57 -5.16 -11.47
N ASP A 203 -5.24 -4.29 -12.19
CA ASP A 203 -5.42 -2.87 -11.87
C ASP A 203 -6.91 -2.66 -11.56
N ALA A 204 -7.21 -2.30 -10.32
CA ALA A 204 -8.56 -2.23 -9.78
C ALA A 204 -9.39 -1.13 -10.44
N GLU A 205 -8.77 -0.07 -10.95
CA GLU A 205 -9.47 0.95 -11.72
C GLU A 205 -9.86 0.41 -13.10
N LYS A 206 -8.92 -0.21 -13.82
CA LYS A 206 -9.17 -0.78 -15.15
C LYS A 206 -10.18 -1.93 -15.10
N ASP A 207 -10.15 -2.72 -14.04
CA ASP A 207 -11.04 -3.85 -13.83
C ASP A 207 -12.38 -3.43 -13.17
N ASN A 208 -12.57 -2.15 -12.88
CA ASN A 208 -13.75 -1.60 -12.21
C ASN A 208 -14.09 -2.31 -10.88
N CYS A 209 -13.04 -2.68 -10.13
CA CYS A 209 -13.14 -3.33 -8.82
C CYS A 209 -12.38 -2.56 -7.74
N LEU A 210 -12.33 -1.23 -7.85
CA LEU A 210 -11.79 -0.38 -6.77
C LEU A 210 -12.48 -0.71 -5.44
N PRO A 211 -11.73 -0.78 -4.34
CA PRO A 211 -12.28 -1.05 -3.03
C PRO A 211 -13.31 0.03 -2.66
N ALA A 212 -14.47 -0.42 -2.17
CA ALA A 212 -15.60 0.44 -1.86
C ALA A 212 -15.92 0.42 -0.35
N LYS A 213 -16.42 1.53 0.17
CA LYS A 213 -16.99 1.62 1.52
C LYS A 213 -18.35 2.29 1.47
N GLU A 214 -19.30 1.74 2.23
CA GLU A 214 -20.55 2.44 2.55
C GLU A 214 -20.25 3.42 3.68
N LEU A 215 -20.64 4.68 3.48
CA LEU A 215 -20.45 5.77 4.43
C LEU A 215 -21.80 6.28 4.92
N THR A 216 -21.90 6.55 6.21
CA THR A 216 -23.08 7.19 6.81
C THR A 216 -22.81 8.69 6.99
N ILE A 217 -23.63 9.54 6.38
CA ILE A 217 -23.49 10.99 6.40
C ILE A 217 -24.62 11.60 7.23
N TYR A 218 -24.25 12.33 8.27
CA TYR A 218 -25.17 13.09 9.11
C TYR A 218 -25.14 14.56 8.69
N TYR A 219 -26.32 15.16 8.56
CA TYR A 219 -26.45 16.54 8.08
C TYR A 219 -27.76 17.18 8.56
N PRO A 220 -27.82 18.51 8.68
CA PRO A 220 -29.02 19.22 9.09
C PRO A 220 -30.11 19.22 8.01
N SER A 221 -31.38 19.24 8.44
CA SER A 221 -32.52 19.53 7.56
C SER A 221 -32.43 20.94 6.95
N GLU A 222 -33.18 21.19 5.88
CA GLU A 222 -33.21 22.52 5.21
C GLU A 222 -33.57 23.67 6.16
N ASN A 223 -34.45 23.40 7.13
CA ASN A 223 -34.90 24.37 8.14
C ASN A 223 -33.99 24.39 9.39
N ALA A 224 -32.92 23.60 9.42
CA ALA A 224 -31.99 23.47 10.55
C ALA A 224 -32.67 23.14 11.89
N ASP A 225 -33.68 22.26 11.86
CA ASP A 225 -34.49 21.87 13.02
C ASP A 225 -34.32 20.40 13.43
N LYS A 226 -33.68 19.57 12.59
CA LYS A 226 -33.41 18.16 12.86
C LYS A 226 -32.16 17.67 12.13
N MET A 227 -31.57 16.60 12.66
CA MET A 227 -30.53 15.82 12.00
C MET A 227 -31.14 14.81 11.02
N LEU A 228 -30.53 14.67 9.85
CA LEU A 228 -30.85 13.69 8.82
C LEU A 228 -29.66 12.73 8.64
N GLU A 229 -29.95 11.55 8.10
CA GLU A 229 -28.97 10.53 7.75
C GLU A 229 -29.08 10.23 6.25
N ASP A 230 -27.95 10.00 5.61
CA ASP A 230 -27.84 9.45 4.26
C ASP A 230 -26.75 8.39 4.19
N ARG A 231 -26.86 7.48 3.23
CA ARG A 231 -25.86 6.43 2.99
C ARG A 231 -25.34 6.50 1.56
N VAL A 232 -24.03 6.60 1.44
CA VAL A 232 -23.35 6.71 0.13
C VAL A 232 -22.29 5.63 0.01
N VAL A 233 -22.05 5.13 -1.20
CA VAL A 233 -20.99 4.14 -1.45
C VAL A 233 -19.88 4.83 -2.22
N GLU A 234 -18.71 4.90 -1.61
CA GLU A 234 -17.52 5.54 -2.18
C GLU A 234 -16.49 4.51 -2.57
N LYS A 235 -15.87 4.72 -3.73
CA LYS A 235 -14.74 3.92 -4.22
C LYS A 235 -13.44 4.69 -3.99
N PHE A 236 -12.37 3.96 -3.71
CA PHE A 236 -11.09 4.54 -3.35
C PHE A 236 -10.00 4.07 -4.29
N LYS A 237 -9.27 5.02 -4.86
CA LYS A 237 -8.00 4.79 -5.56
C LYS A 237 -6.84 4.76 -4.57
N THR A 238 -5.69 4.26 -5.00
CA THR A 238 -4.43 4.45 -4.26
C THR A 238 -4.21 5.94 -3.99
N GLY A 239 -3.84 6.27 -2.75
CA GLY A 239 -3.61 7.65 -2.33
C GLY A 239 -4.81 8.34 -1.69
N GLU A 240 -6.04 7.85 -1.90
CA GLU A 240 -7.24 8.49 -1.35
C GLU A 240 -7.57 7.98 0.06
N THR A 241 -7.64 8.90 1.04
CA THR A 241 -8.03 8.55 2.42
C THR A 241 -9.55 8.60 2.61
N LEU A 242 -10.03 7.87 3.63
CA LEU A 242 -11.44 7.96 4.05
C LEU A 242 -11.79 9.37 4.56
N ALA A 243 -10.87 10.00 5.28
CA ALA A 243 -11.08 11.31 5.90
C ALA A 243 -11.25 12.42 4.86
N GLU A 244 -10.41 12.43 3.82
CA GLU A 244 -10.53 13.38 2.71
C GLU A 244 -11.85 13.18 1.97
N ARG A 245 -12.24 11.92 1.70
CA ARG A 245 -13.52 11.64 1.02
C ARG A 245 -14.71 12.16 1.82
N ILE A 246 -14.73 11.91 3.14
CA ILE A 246 -15.79 12.45 4.03
C ILE A 246 -15.76 13.98 4.02
N THR A 247 -14.57 14.60 4.09
CA THR A 247 -14.43 16.06 4.03
C THR A 247 -15.08 16.62 2.77
N GLU A 248 -14.78 16.05 1.60
CA GLU A 248 -15.33 16.51 0.33
C GLU A 248 -16.84 16.28 0.22
N ILE A 249 -17.35 15.16 0.74
CA ILE A 249 -18.81 14.92 0.80
C ILE A 249 -19.49 15.99 1.66
N LEU A 250 -18.96 16.30 2.84
CA LEU A 250 -19.58 17.26 3.74
C LEU A 250 -19.58 18.70 3.21
N LYS A 251 -18.76 19.00 2.20
CA LYS A 251 -18.76 20.29 1.46
C LYS A 251 -19.85 20.38 0.38
N ASP A 252 -20.45 19.26 0.00
CA ASP A 252 -21.48 19.24 -1.02
C ASP A 252 -22.70 20.07 -0.59
N GLU A 253 -23.28 20.81 -1.54
CA GLU A 253 -24.42 21.69 -1.31
C GLU A 253 -25.68 20.93 -0.85
N LYS A 254 -25.74 19.62 -1.07
CA LYS A 254 -26.76 18.72 -0.52
C LYS A 254 -26.70 18.64 1.00
N TYR A 255 -25.50 18.53 1.58
CA TYR A 255 -25.32 18.30 3.01
C TYR A 255 -25.12 19.60 3.79
N ARG A 256 -24.48 20.61 3.19
CA ARG A 256 -24.31 21.96 3.79
C ARG A 256 -23.65 21.92 5.18
N VAL A 257 -22.71 20.98 5.38
CA VAL A 257 -22.04 20.80 6.68
C VAL A 257 -20.74 21.60 6.76
N LEU A 258 -19.92 21.54 5.72
CA LEU A 258 -18.65 22.26 5.61
C LEU A 258 -18.70 23.31 4.49
N SER A 259 -17.95 24.39 4.63
CA SER A 259 -17.75 25.35 3.54
C SER A 259 -16.77 24.79 2.51
N LYS A 260 -16.82 25.29 1.27
CA LYS A 260 -15.93 24.87 0.17
C LYS A 260 -14.44 25.05 0.53
N ASN A 261 -14.11 26.03 1.37
CA ASN A 261 -12.72 26.34 1.75
C ASN A 261 -12.26 25.64 3.04
N THR A 262 -13.15 24.98 3.77
CA THR A 262 -12.76 24.25 4.99
C THR A 262 -11.84 23.10 4.61
N GLN A 263 -10.72 22.94 5.32
CA GLN A 263 -9.77 21.85 5.10
C GLN A 263 -9.63 21.02 6.37
N LEU A 264 -9.58 19.70 6.22
CA LEU A 264 -9.08 18.83 7.28
C LEU A 264 -7.55 18.85 7.19
N LEU A 265 -6.91 19.43 8.19
CA LEU A 265 -5.45 19.61 8.24
C LEU A 265 -4.73 18.38 8.79
N ASP A 266 -5.35 17.70 9.76
CA ASP A 266 -4.79 16.52 10.40
C ASP A 266 -5.91 15.65 11.00
N ILE A 267 -5.65 14.35 11.09
CA ILE A 267 -6.53 13.35 11.68
C ILE A 267 -5.71 12.34 12.45
N LYS A 268 -6.10 12.09 13.71
CA LYS A 268 -5.46 11.09 14.54
C LYS A 268 -6.50 10.22 15.24
N ARG A 269 -6.41 8.91 15.03
CA ARG A 269 -7.26 7.93 15.70
C ARG A 269 -6.50 7.31 16.86
N GLU A 270 -7.02 7.45 18.07
CA GLU A 270 -6.48 6.86 19.30
C GLU A 270 -7.59 6.02 19.95
N GLU A 271 -7.48 4.69 19.87
CA GLU A 271 -8.45 3.75 20.43
C GLU A 271 -9.91 4.05 20.00
N SER A 272 -10.73 4.58 20.92
CA SER A 272 -12.14 4.91 20.74
C SER A 272 -12.40 6.41 20.50
N VAL A 273 -11.36 7.20 20.26
CA VAL A 273 -11.46 8.65 20.02
C VAL A 273 -10.79 9.04 18.70
N LEU A 274 -11.47 9.87 17.92
CA LEU A 274 -10.91 10.47 16.71
C LEU A 274 -10.67 11.96 16.91
N ARG A 275 -9.43 12.41 16.75
CA ARG A 275 -9.10 13.84 16.73
C ARG A 275 -9.12 14.35 15.30
N LEU A 276 -9.87 15.41 15.07
CA LEU A 276 -9.96 16.11 13.79
C LEU A 276 -9.41 17.53 13.99
N ASN A 277 -8.46 17.93 13.15
CA ASN A 277 -7.95 19.29 13.15
C ASN A 277 -8.30 19.95 11.83
N PHE A 278 -9.20 20.93 11.85
CA PHE A 278 -9.64 21.66 10.67
C PHE A 278 -8.94 23.02 10.53
N SER A 279 -9.05 23.61 9.35
CA SER A 279 -8.69 24.99 9.09
C SER A 279 -9.69 25.96 9.75
N LYS A 280 -9.26 27.21 9.95
CA LYS A 280 -10.08 28.27 10.57
C LYS A 280 -11.41 28.53 9.85
N GLU A 281 -11.51 28.22 8.56
CA GLU A 281 -12.70 28.38 7.74
C GLU A 281 -13.90 27.59 8.27
N LEU A 282 -13.64 26.50 9.02
CA LEU A 282 -14.70 25.78 9.74
C LEU A 282 -15.52 26.72 10.63
N ILE A 283 -14.89 27.75 11.22
CA ILE A 283 -15.55 28.73 12.08
C ILE A 283 -15.84 30.01 11.31
N THR A 284 -14.84 30.56 10.61
CA THR A 284 -14.97 31.92 10.03
C THR A 284 -15.93 32.02 8.85
N GLU A 285 -16.18 30.90 8.16
CA GLU A 285 -17.16 30.83 7.07
C GLU A 285 -18.49 30.20 7.50
N MET A 286 -18.60 29.78 8.74
CA MET A 286 -19.84 29.27 9.31
C MET A 286 -20.81 30.44 9.54
N ASN A 287 -21.72 30.65 8.59
CA ASN A 287 -22.79 31.64 8.72
C ASN A 287 -24.02 31.02 9.41
N ALA A 288 -23.87 30.65 10.69
CA ALA A 288 -24.88 29.95 11.45
C ALA A 288 -25.18 30.65 12.79
N GLY A 289 -26.45 30.68 13.18
CA GLY A 289 -26.83 30.94 14.58
C GLY A 289 -26.57 29.70 15.44
N SER A 290 -26.58 29.85 16.76
CA SER A 290 -26.22 28.79 17.73
C SER A 290 -26.92 27.44 17.49
N GLY A 291 -28.20 27.44 17.13
CA GLY A 291 -28.94 26.20 16.85
C GLY A 291 -28.45 25.46 15.61
N TYR A 292 -28.18 26.19 14.53
CA TYR A 292 -27.66 25.58 13.30
C TYR A 292 -26.20 25.15 13.48
N GLU A 293 -25.39 25.94 14.17
CA GLU A 293 -24.02 25.57 14.53
C GLU A 293 -23.95 24.28 15.35
N ALA A 294 -24.85 24.10 16.33
CA ALA A 294 -24.92 22.86 17.10
C ALA A 294 -25.13 21.64 16.18
N LEU A 295 -26.05 21.74 15.21
CA LEU A 295 -26.30 20.68 14.23
C LEU A 295 -25.11 20.45 13.30
N LEU A 296 -24.38 21.49 12.90
CA LEU A 296 -23.18 21.35 12.06
C LEU A 296 -22.06 20.61 12.81
N ILE A 297 -21.81 21.00 14.07
CA ILE A 297 -20.84 20.30 14.92
C ILE A 297 -21.25 18.83 15.11
N GLU A 298 -22.52 18.58 15.43
CA GLU A 298 -23.04 17.21 15.59
C GLU A 298 -22.95 16.41 14.29
N SER A 299 -23.18 17.04 13.13
CA SER A 299 -23.04 16.41 11.81
C SER A 299 -21.61 15.93 11.56
N ILE A 300 -20.62 16.75 11.90
CA ILE A 300 -19.20 16.40 11.80
C ILE A 300 -18.88 15.26 12.78
N VAL A 301 -19.22 15.41 14.05
CA VAL A 301 -18.95 14.43 15.11
C VAL A 301 -19.55 13.07 14.76
N ASN A 302 -20.82 13.03 14.35
CA ASN A 302 -21.49 11.77 14.04
C ASN A 302 -20.98 11.17 12.73
N THR A 303 -20.78 11.96 11.67
CA THR A 303 -20.28 11.44 10.38
C THR A 303 -18.90 10.83 10.54
N TYR A 304 -17.94 11.55 11.10
CA TYR A 304 -16.61 10.99 11.32
C TYR A 304 -16.64 9.87 12.36
N GLY A 305 -17.38 10.07 13.45
CA GLY A 305 -17.47 9.12 14.54
C GLY A 305 -17.93 7.73 14.11
N TYR A 306 -19.02 7.69 13.33
CA TYR A 306 -19.58 6.46 12.78
C TYR A 306 -18.63 5.79 11.79
N ASN A 307 -18.12 6.54 10.81
CA ASN A 307 -17.32 5.96 9.73
C ASN A 307 -15.91 5.52 10.20
N PHE A 308 -15.41 6.05 11.32
CA PHE A 308 -14.15 5.63 11.96
C PHE A 308 -14.35 4.66 13.13
N GLY A 309 -15.58 4.22 13.40
CA GLY A 309 -15.89 3.25 14.44
C GLY A 309 -15.46 3.68 15.84
N VAL A 310 -15.55 4.99 16.13
CA VAL A 310 -15.14 5.56 17.43
C VAL A 310 -16.36 5.92 18.28
N GLU A 311 -16.15 6.16 19.58
CA GLU A 311 -17.18 6.57 20.54
C GLU A 311 -17.19 8.08 20.78
N GLY A 312 -16.06 8.74 20.50
CA GLY A 312 -15.90 10.18 20.67
C GLY A 312 -15.06 10.82 19.58
N VAL A 313 -15.27 12.12 19.39
CA VAL A 313 -14.52 12.96 18.46
C VAL A 313 -14.00 14.19 19.21
N ILE A 314 -12.72 14.52 19.03
CA ILE A 314 -12.16 15.80 19.47
C ILE A 314 -12.10 16.72 18.26
N LEU A 315 -12.75 17.88 18.35
CA LEU A 315 -12.79 18.87 17.28
C LEU A 315 -11.80 20.00 17.58
N ASN A 316 -10.79 20.14 16.72
CA ASN A 316 -9.78 21.18 16.81
C ASN A 316 -9.76 22.05 15.55
N VAL A 317 -9.31 23.29 15.71
CA VAL A 317 -9.10 24.25 14.62
C VAL A 317 -7.70 24.83 14.76
N GLU A 318 -6.87 24.64 13.74
CA GLU A 318 -5.45 25.07 13.72
C GLU A 318 -4.67 24.68 14.99
N GLY A 319 -4.90 23.45 15.49
CA GLY A 319 -4.23 22.87 16.67
C GLY A 319 -4.77 23.35 18.03
N LYS A 320 -5.83 24.17 18.05
CA LYS A 320 -6.50 24.67 19.25
C LYS A 320 -7.87 24.00 19.45
N GLY A 321 -8.41 24.13 20.66
CA GLY A 321 -9.81 23.78 20.92
C GLY A 321 -10.75 24.57 20.01
N TYR A 322 -11.92 24.02 19.72
CA TYR A 322 -12.94 24.69 18.95
C TYR A 322 -13.52 25.86 19.76
N GLU A 323 -13.51 27.06 19.20
CA GLU A 323 -14.03 28.27 19.87
C GLU A 323 -14.72 29.17 18.84
N SER A 324 -16.02 29.33 18.99
CA SER A 324 -16.86 30.21 18.17
C SER A 324 -17.57 31.26 19.04
N GLY A 325 -18.47 32.03 18.43
CA GLY A 325 -19.33 32.95 19.18
C GLY A 325 -20.37 32.26 20.09
N HIS A 326 -20.60 30.95 19.92
CA HIS A 326 -21.67 30.23 20.63
C HIS A 326 -21.17 29.01 21.44
N PHE A 327 -20.09 28.36 21.01
CA PHE A 327 -19.55 27.16 21.65
C PHE A 327 -18.05 27.29 21.93
N VAL A 328 -17.63 26.67 23.02
CA VAL A 328 -16.22 26.53 23.39
C VAL A 328 -16.01 25.10 23.83
N PHE A 329 -15.13 24.39 23.12
CA PHE A 329 -14.67 23.05 23.47
C PHE A 329 -13.18 23.09 23.73
N GLY A 330 -12.75 22.48 24.83
CA GLY A 330 -11.34 22.37 25.17
C GLY A 330 -10.54 21.64 24.09
N LYS A 331 -9.22 21.89 24.04
CA LYS A 331 -8.32 21.23 23.07
C LYS A 331 -8.43 19.71 23.07
N ASP A 332 -8.68 19.11 24.23
CA ASP A 332 -8.76 17.67 24.44
C ASP A 332 -10.17 17.23 24.88
N GLU A 333 -11.17 18.08 24.66
CA GLU A 333 -12.55 17.77 25.00
C GLU A 333 -13.15 16.78 24.00
N VAL A 334 -13.67 15.67 24.51
CA VAL A 334 -14.25 14.59 23.72
C VAL A 334 -15.75 14.82 23.57
N LEU A 335 -16.19 15.04 22.32
CA LEU A 335 -17.60 15.10 21.95
C LEU A 335 -18.10 13.69 21.66
N LYS A 336 -19.19 13.27 22.31
CA LYS A 336 -19.72 11.92 22.17
C LYS A 336 -20.40 11.75 20.81
N VAL A 337 -20.15 10.61 20.18
CA VAL A 337 -20.86 10.18 18.97
C VAL A 337 -22.26 9.71 19.37
N ASN A 338 -23.29 10.35 18.82
CA ASN A 338 -24.66 9.97 19.06
C ASN A 338 -25.01 8.81 18.14
N ARG A 339 -25.12 7.61 18.73
CA ARG A 339 -25.49 6.41 17.99
C ARG A 339 -27.00 6.22 17.93
#